data_AF-A0A535MM72-F1
#
_entry.id   AF-A0A535MM72-F1
#
_cell.length_a   1.000
_cell.length_b   1.000
_cell.length_c   1.000
_cell.angle_alpha   90.00
_cell.angle_beta   90.00
_cell.angle_gamma   90.00
#
_symmetry.space_group_name_H-M   'P 1'
#
loop_
_entity.id
_entity.type
_entity.pdbx_description
1 polymer ?
#
loop_
_entity_poly.entity_id
_entity_poly.type
_entity_poly.pdbx_seq_one_letter_code
_entity_poly.pdbx_strand_id
1 'polypeptide(L)'
;MTTKSVNGSDGHAFVYADVTDSTATFPAPAGSHYQSPYYSVWTPLYQYWLPAGDPCQWLWLIYVYDRATNKLINGDPSVGVIYFRTKNTLCASGSRTPVGMPVFNDAQAQLSLDLQVSLSPSQPLAGSPASLIASLSSRLRNDMNIYLSMAITDWAVDRWGIDFGDGHVATVTDQRGDYLSVPHTYATAGSYDPRVTAYISGHAQAAVYNSYGSPYLVTRRFTVQVSNSTRAQPGRQALKAYLAPRITAAVAPVIDGSGLAPANVAFQQVDALRGTLTDFFIHPLILREGYITLDGRAAGSGHTILTAWRYTGPPSDAPPSVATVAGTLHQANDPMRLQWNQPDALAGGTGRDYDVPLILYVRTTYPDGHVADFTFSSTFSVTVNFAAQNG
;
A
#
# COMPACT_ATOMS: atom_id res chain seq x y z
N MET A 1 -12.78 -44.90 -8.33
CA MET A 1 -12.18 -43.56 -8.24
C MET A 1 -12.68 -42.86 -7.00
N THR A 2 -11.76 -42.42 -6.15
CA THR A 2 -12.05 -41.55 -5.01
C THR A 2 -11.27 -40.23 -5.15
N THR A 3 -11.81 -39.17 -4.56
CA THR A 3 -11.16 -37.87 -4.46
C THR A 3 -11.16 -37.45 -3.00
N LYS A 4 -10.01 -37.03 -2.49
CA LYS A 4 -9.83 -36.53 -1.13
C LYS A 4 -9.17 -35.16 -1.18
N SER A 5 -9.75 -34.19 -0.51
CA SER A 5 -9.17 -32.86 -0.35
C SER A 5 -8.72 -32.68 1.09
N VAL A 6 -7.54 -32.11 1.28
CA VAL A 6 -6.95 -31.76 2.57
C VAL A 6 -6.83 -30.24 2.61
N ASN A 7 -7.66 -29.61 3.42
CA ASN A 7 -7.64 -28.16 3.61
C ASN A 7 -6.38 -27.73 4.36
N GLY A 8 -5.94 -26.50 4.10
CA GLY A 8 -4.73 -25.90 4.68
C GLY A 8 -4.99 -24.64 5.48
N SER A 9 -4.41 -24.53 6.68
CA SER A 9 -4.39 -23.29 7.48
C SER A 9 -3.11 -22.47 7.36
N ASP A 10 -2.01 -23.11 6.93
CA ASP A 10 -0.66 -22.54 6.98
C ASP A 10 -0.12 -22.26 5.56
N GLY A 11 -1.04 -21.93 4.65
CA GLY A 11 -0.73 -21.65 3.25
C GLY A 11 -0.55 -22.88 2.36
N HIS A 12 -0.75 -24.10 2.86
CA HIS A 12 -0.54 -25.31 2.07
C HIS A 12 -1.76 -26.23 2.09
N ALA A 13 -2.30 -26.59 0.93
CA ALA A 13 -3.41 -27.53 0.79
C ALA A 13 -3.15 -28.55 -0.33
N PHE A 14 -3.83 -29.69 -0.24
CA PHE A 14 -3.67 -30.78 -1.21
C PHE A 14 -5.01 -31.32 -1.68
N VAL A 15 -5.08 -31.70 -2.94
CA VAL A 15 -6.12 -32.59 -3.47
C VAL A 15 -5.43 -33.83 -3.97
N TYR A 16 -5.97 -34.98 -3.62
CA TYR A 16 -5.52 -36.28 -4.05
C TYR A 16 -6.69 -37.01 -4.70
N ALA A 17 -6.44 -37.64 -5.83
CA ALA A 17 -7.39 -38.49 -6.53
C ALA A 17 -6.73 -39.83 -6.81
N ASP A 18 -7.43 -40.91 -6.52
CA ASP A 18 -6.96 -42.26 -6.80
C ASP A 18 -8.03 -43.08 -7.52
N VAL A 19 -7.55 -43.99 -8.36
CA VAL A 19 -8.33 -45.11 -8.85
C VAL A 19 -7.55 -46.37 -8.54
N THR A 20 -8.05 -47.14 -7.59
CA THR A 20 -7.61 -48.50 -7.34
C THR A 20 -8.55 -49.47 -8.02
N ASP A 21 -8.02 -50.59 -8.50
CA ASP A 21 -8.79 -51.73 -8.97
C ASP A 21 -9.61 -52.35 -7.82
N SER A 22 -10.78 -51.77 -7.50
CA SER A 22 -11.67 -52.27 -6.47
C SER A 22 -12.56 -53.37 -7.04
N THR A 23 -12.03 -54.59 -7.14
CA THR A 23 -12.77 -55.87 -7.22
C THR A 23 -13.87 -56.03 -8.30
N ALA A 24 -14.04 -55.10 -9.23
CA ALA A 24 -15.10 -55.10 -10.26
C ALA A 24 -14.63 -54.59 -11.63
N THR A 25 -13.35 -54.30 -11.76
CA THR A 25 -12.72 -53.85 -13.00
C THR A 25 -11.81 -54.96 -13.46
N PHE A 26 -12.07 -55.54 -14.63
CA PHE A 26 -11.17 -56.52 -15.21
C PHE A 26 -9.98 -55.73 -15.78
N PRO A 27 -8.79 -55.72 -15.14
CA PRO A 27 -7.61 -55.28 -15.86
C PRO A 27 -7.54 -56.16 -17.12
N ALA A 28 -7.18 -55.59 -18.27
CA ALA A 28 -6.92 -56.42 -19.44
C ALA A 28 -5.92 -57.52 -18.99
N PRO A 29 -6.35 -58.79 -18.97
CA PRO A 29 -5.74 -59.77 -18.07
C PRO A 29 -4.30 -60.07 -18.50
N ALA A 30 -3.35 -59.80 -17.59
CA ALA A 30 -2.00 -60.31 -17.69
C ALA A 30 -1.98 -61.76 -17.17
N GLY A 31 -2.27 -62.72 -18.05
CA GLY A 31 -2.22 -64.15 -17.70
C GLY A 31 -2.99 -65.04 -18.66
N SER A 32 -2.45 -66.22 -18.94
CA SER A 32 -2.88 -67.17 -20.00
C SER A 32 -4.25 -67.82 -19.85
N HIS A 33 -5.03 -67.53 -18.79
CA HIS A 33 -6.21 -68.32 -18.45
C HIS A 33 -7.56 -67.61 -18.62
N TYR A 34 -7.56 -66.29 -18.79
CA TYR A 34 -8.71 -65.53 -19.27
C TYR A 34 -8.15 -64.44 -20.16
N GLN A 35 -8.22 -64.59 -21.48
CA GLN A 35 -7.90 -63.48 -22.38
C GLN A 35 -9.18 -62.71 -22.63
N SER A 36 -9.18 -61.40 -22.40
CA SER A 36 -10.25 -60.53 -22.90
C SER A 36 -10.43 -60.82 -24.40
N PRO A 37 -11.68 -60.94 -24.90
CA PRO A 37 -11.93 -61.06 -26.34
C PRO A 37 -11.44 -59.82 -27.10
N TYR A 38 -10.97 -58.77 -26.41
CA TYR A 38 -10.50 -57.52 -26.99
C TYR A 38 -9.06 -57.16 -26.55
N TYR A 39 -8.37 -56.37 -27.35
CA TYR A 39 -7.11 -55.71 -26.99
C TYR A 39 -7.07 -54.28 -27.52
N SER A 40 -6.35 -53.37 -26.84
CA SER A 40 -6.22 -51.98 -27.28
C SER A 40 -4.81 -51.68 -27.80
N VAL A 41 -4.72 -50.92 -28.89
CA VAL A 41 -3.50 -50.29 -29.41
C VAL A 41 -3.61 -48.79 -29.19
N TRP A 42 -2.56 -48.21 -28.62
CA TRP A 42 -2.48 -46.79 -28.34
C TRP A 42 -1.52 -46.15 -29.32
N THR A 43 -2.01 -45.23 -30.14
CA THR A 43 -1.23 -44.54 -31.16
C THR A 43 -1.05 -43.07 -30.75
N PRO A 44 0.19 -42.57 -30.70
CA PRO A 44 0.41 -41.15 -30.43
C PRO A 44 -0.13 -40.31 -31.57
N LEU A 45 -0.91 -39.27 -31.25
CA LEU A 45 -1.26 -38.23 -32.21
C LEU A 45 -0.04 -37.32 -32.36
N TYR A 46 0.69 -37.46 -33.47
CA TYR A 46 1.89 -36.64 -33.71
C TYR A 46 1.56 -35.15 -33.83
N GLN A 47 2.48 -34.34 -33.30
CA GLN A 47 2.51 -32.87 -33.14
C GLN A 47 2.09 -32.03 -34.37
N TYR A 48 2.05 -32.61 -35.58
CA TYR A 48 1.79 -31.90 -36.84
C TYR A 48 0.35 -31.42 -37.05
N TRP A 49 -0.60 -31.85 -36.22
CA TRP A 49 -2.02 -31.44 -36.30
C TRP A 49 -2.44 -30.42 -35.23
N LEU A 50 -1.49 -29.91 -34.44
CA LEU A 50 -1.76 -28.98 -33.34
C LEU A 50 -1.27 -27.57 -33.67
N PRO A 51 -2.00 -26.51 -33.24
CA PRO A 51 -1.55 -25.14 -33.37
C PRO A 51 -0.16 -24.96 -32.74
N ALA A 52 0.76 -24.33 -33.46
CA ALA A 52 2.13 -24.10 -32.98
C ALA A 52 2.14 -23.26 -31.70
N GLY A 53 2.78 -23.77 -30.62
CA GLY A 53 3.01 -22.99 -29.40
C GLY A 53 3.10 -23.77 -28.09
N ASP A 54 2.72 -25.05 -28.05
CA ASP A 54 2.60 -25.79 -26.79
C ASP A 54 3.44 -27.09 -26.79
N PRO A 55 4.62 -27.14 -26.14
CA PRO A 55 5.60 -28.22 -26.31
C PRO A 55 5.29 -29.53 -25.57
N CYS A 56 4.18 -29.64 -24.83
CA CYS A 56 3.90 -30.77 -23.95
C CYS A 56 2.43 -31.28 -23.98
N GLN A 57 1.89 -31.55 -25.17
CA GLN A 57 0.59 -32.23 -25.29
C GLN A 57 0.76 -33.65 -25.86
N TRP A 58 0.49 -34.67 -25.04
CA TRP A 58 0.41 -36.07 -25.48
C TRP A 58 -1.07 -36.43 -25.72
N LEU A 59 -1.53 -36.26 -26.96
CA LEU A 59 -2.84 -36.77 -27.39
C LEU A 59 -2.66 -38.22 -27.87
N TRP A 60 -3.48 -39.14 -27.38
CA TRP A 60 -3.45 -40.56 -27.76
C TRP A 60 -4.75 -40.97 -28.44
N LEU A 61 -4.63 -41.67 -29.57
CA LEU A 61 -5.74 -42.39 -30.19
C LEU A 61 -5.75 -43.81 -29.64
N ILE A 62 -6.86 -44.23 -29.06
CA ILE A 62 -7.04 -45.58 -28.52
C ILE A 62 -7.85 -46.37 -29.54
N TYR A 63 -7.25 -47.41 -30.11
CA TYR A 63 -7.89 -48.37 -31.02
C TYR A 63 -8.15 -49.67 -30.29
N VAL A 64 -9.35 -50.23 -30.38
CA VAL A 64 -9.78 -51.47 -29.72
C VAL A 64 -10.08 -52.51 -30.78
N TYR A 65 -9.45 -53.66 -30.68
CA TYR A 65 -9.52 -54.76 -31.63
C TYR A 65 -10.13 -55.99 -30.97
N ASP A 66 -10.88 -56.75 -31.75
CA ASP A 66 -11.26 -58.12 -31.44
C ASP A 66 -10.03 -59.02 -31.51
N ARG A 67 -9.73 -59.74 -30.44
CA ARG A 67 -8.55 -60.58 -30.30
C ARG A 67 -8.64 -61.86 -31.14
N ALA A 68 -9.83 -62.39 -31.35
CA ALA A 68 -10.02 -63.62 -32.14
C ALA A 68 -9.90 -63.35 -33.64
N THR A 69 -10.32 -62.17 -34.09
CA THR A 69 -10.43 -61.82 -35.51
C THR A 69 -9.47 -60.70 -35.94
N ASN A 70 -8.76 -60.08 -35.01
CA ASN A 70 -7.93 -58.89 -35.22
C ASN A 70 -8.68 -57.70 -35.87
N LYS A 71 -10.01 -57.69 -35.77
CA LYS A 71 -10.84 -56.66 -36.39
C LYS A 71 -10.96 -55.46 -35.47
N LEU A 72 -10.68 -54.26 -35.99
CA LEU A 72 -10.90 -53.00 -35.27
C LEU A 72 -12.40 -52.83 -34.99
N ILE A 73 -12.75 -52.62 -33.72
CA ILE A 73 -14.14 -52.54 -33.24
C ILE A 73 -14.57 -51.08 -33.05
N ASN A 74 -13.67 -50.24 -32.56
CA ASN A 74 -13.94 -48.81 -32.37
C ASN A 74 -13.47 -47.94 -33.55
N GLY A 75 -13.37 -48.53 -34.74
CA GLY A 75 -13.07 -47.83 -35.99
C GLY A 75 -14.25 -47.08 -36.59
N ASP A 76 -15.43 -47.20 -35.97
CA ASP A 76 -16.64 -46.50 -36.36
C ASP A 76 -16.65 -45.08 -35.77
N PRO A 77 -16.74 -44.01 -36.59
CA PRO A 77 -16.81 -42.63 -36.11
C PRO A 77 -18.01 -42.34 -35.18
N SER A 78 -18.99 -43.24 -35.07
CA SER A 78 -20.12 -43.15 -34.14
C SER A 78 -19.82 -43.60 -32.70
N VAL A 79 -18.69 -44.27 -32.42
CA VAL A 79 -18.34 -44.76 -31.06
C VAL A 79 -17.52 -43.74 -30.25
N GLY A 80 -17.20 -42.58 -30.83
CA GLY A 80 -16.65 -41.43 -30.11
C GLY A 80 -15.20 -41.62 -29.67
N VAL A 81 -14.29 -40.85 -30.28
CA VAL A 81 -12.93 -40.69 -29.77
C VAL A 81 -13.02 -40.11 -28.35
N ILE A 82 -12.56 -40.87 -27.36
CA ILE A 82 -12.49 -40.39 -25.97
C ILE A 82 -11.23 -39.53 -25.84
N TYR A 83 -11.42 -38.21 -25.74
CA TYR A 83 -10.33 -37.27 -25.50
C TYR A 83 -10.07 -37.12 -24.01
N PHE A 84 -8.86 -37.50 -23.56
CA PHE A 84 -8.36 -37.12 -22.24
C PHE A 84 -7.88 -35.66 -22.33
N ARG A 85 -8.79 -34.71 -22.09
CA ARG A 85 -8.51 -33.28 -22.22
C ARG A 85 -8.15 -32.68 -20.86
N THR A 86 -6.89 -32.27 -20.67
CA THR A 86 -6.47 -31.50 -19.50
C THR A 86 -6.32 -30.02 -19.89
N LYS A 87 -6.67 -29.09 -18.98
CA LYS A 87 -6.42 -27.65 -19.22
C LYS A 87 -4.96 -27.26 -19.02
N ASN A 88 -4.19 -28.09 -18.30
CA ASN A 88 -2.77 -27.87 -18.02
C ASN A 88 -1.91 -28.81 -18.85
N THR A 89 -0.83 -28.26 -19.40
CA THR A 89 0.15 -28.94 -20.24
C THR A 89 0.86 -30.05 -19.43
N LEU A 90 0.75 -31.31 -19.85
CA LEU A 90 1.29 -32.48 -19.14
C LEU A 90 2.56 -32.98 -19.81
N CYS A 91 3.72 -32.66 -19.23
CA CYS A 91 5.00 -33.20 -19.68
C CYS A 91 5.29 -34.54 -18.99
N ALA A 92 5.17 -35.68 -19.68
CA ALA A 92 5.86 -36.91 -19.25
C ALA A 92 7.38 -36.68 -19.29
N SER A 93 8.14 -37.26 -18.35
CA SER A 93 9.61 -37.17 -18.38
C SER A 93 10.14 -37.79 -19.67
N GLY A 94 10.91 -37.03 -20.45
CA GLY A 94 11.31 -37.34 -21.83
C GLY A 94 12.19 -38.57 -22.07
N SER A 95 12.35 -39.48 -21.11
CA SER A 95 13.21 -40.67 -21.25
C SER A 95 12.45 -42.00 -21.31
N ARG A 96 11.14 -42.06 -21.02
CA ARG A 96 10.36 -43.31 -21.06
C ARG A 96 8.91 -43.06 -21.49
N THR A 97 8.46 -43.82 -22.49
CA THR A 97 7.06 -43.83 -22.94
C THR A 97 6.18 -44.53 -21.89
N PRO A 98 4.89 -44.16 -21.73
CA PRO A 98 3.95 -44.92 -20.89
C PRO A 98 3.85 -46.39 -21.31
N VAL A 99 4.16 -46.69 -22.58
CA VAL A 99 4.19 -48.03 -23.18
C VAL A 99 5.29 -48.94 -22.58
N GLY A 100 6.33 -48.35 -21.96
CA GLY A 100 7.41 -49.08 -21.32
C GLY A 100 7.34 -49.14 -19.79
N MET A 101 6.26 -48.65 -19.17
CA MET A 101 6.09 -48.68 -17.72
C MET A 101 5.44 -49.99 -17.25
N PRO A 102 5.80 -50.49 -16.05
CA PRO A 102 5.12 -51.63 -15.44
C PRO A 102 3.61 -51.38 -15.33
N VAL A 103 2.82 -52.45 -15.41
CA VAL A 103 1.39 -52.40 -15.13
C VAL A 103 1.21 -52.07 -13.65
N PHE A 104 0.57 -50.94 -13.34
CA PHE A 104 0.16 -50.57 -11.99
C PHE A 104 -1.35 -50.78 -11.88
N ASN A 105 -1.79 -51.39 -10.77
CA ASN A 105 -3.22 -51.62 -10.48
C ASN A 105 -3.89 -50.37 -9.85
N ASP A 106 -3.14 -49.28 -9.78
CA ASP A 106 -3.52 -48.00 -9.23
C ASP A 106 -2.97 -46.86 -10.10
N ALA A 107 -3.73 -45.76 -10.18
CA ALA A 107 -3.28 -44.50 -10.76
C ALA A 107 -3.69 -43.33 -9.85
N GLN A 108 -2.79 -42.37 -9.67
CA GLN A 108 -2.95 -41.26 -8.74
C GLN A 108 -2.82 -39.90 -9.43
N ALA A 109 -3.50 -38.89 -8.92
CA ALA A 109 -3.26 -37.50 -9.24
C ALA A 109 -3.25 -36.65 -7.98
N GLN A 110 -2.40 -35.64 -7.96
CA GLN A 110 -2.20 -34.73 -6.85
C GLN A 110 -2.12 -33.29 -7.37
N LEU A 111 -2.85 -32.41 -6.69
CA LEU A 111 -2.71 -30.95 -6.78
C LEU A 111 -2.20 -30.45 -5.43
N SER A 112 -1.04 -29.80 -5.45
CA SER A 112 -0.48 -29.05 -4.32
C SER A 112 -0.75 -27.58 -4.54
N LEU A 113 -1.21 -26.89 -3.50
CA LEU A 113 -1.56 -25.47 -3.53
C LEU A 113 -0.79 -24.74 -2.44
N ASP A 114 -0.08 -23.69 -2.82
CA ASP A 114 0.70 -22.86 -1.90
C ASP A 114 0.19 -21.40 -1.98
N LEU A 115 -0.41 -20.92 -0.90
CA LEU A 115 -0.95 -19.57 -0.75
C LEU A 115 0.00 -18.70 0.05
N GLN A 116 0.45 -17.60 -0.55
CA GLN A 116 1.21 -16.55 0.12
C GLN A 116 0.33 -15.34 0.38
N VAL A 117 0.46 -14.73 1.56
CA VAL A 117 -0.27 -13.53 1.96
C VAL A 117 0.72 -12.49 2.47
N SER A 118 0.56 -11.25 2.01
CA SER A 118 1.42 -10.14 2.40
C SER A 118 0.62 -8.83 2.48
N LEU A 119 1.23 -7.82 3.11
CA LEU A 119 0.67 -6.49 3.25
C LEU A 119 1.61 -5.48 2.58
N SER A 120 1.04 -4.53 1.83
CA SER A 120 1.80 -3.46 1.18
C SER A 120 1.20 -2.08 1.50
N PRO A 121 1.94 -1.16 2.15
CA PRO A 121 3.26 -1.40 2.75
C PRO A 121 3.20 -2.43 3.88
N SER A 122 4.32 -3.08 4.19
CA SER A 122 4.38 -4.11 5.24
C SER A 122 4.15 -3.55 6.65
N GLN A 123 4.43 -2.26 6.85
CA GLN A 123 4.19 -1.51 8.07
C GLN A 123 3.47 -0.19 7.72
N PRO A 124 2.14 -0.21 7.52
CA PRO A 124 1.39 1.01 7.28
C PRO A 124 1.35 1.86 8.57
N LEU A 125 1.02 3.14 8.44
CA LEU A 125 0.63 3.94 9.58
C LEU A 125 -0.87 3.74 9.84
N ALA A 126 -1.27 3.80 11.12
CA ALA A 126 -2.68 3.83 11.48
C ALA A 126 -3.40 4.97 10.73
N GLY A 127 -4.59 4.69 10.19
CA GLY A 127 -5.36 5.62 9.37
C GLY A 127 -4.85 5.79 7.93
N SER A 128 -3.75 5.13 7.54
CA SER A 128 -3.24 5.16 6.16
C SER A 128 -3.65 3.90 5.39
N PRO A 129 -3.89 4.02 4.07
CA PRO A 129 -4.26 2.88 3.24
C PRO A 129 -3.12 1.86 3.13
N ALA A 130 -3.48 0.59 3.22
CA ALA A 130 -2.63 -0.56 2.93
C ALA A 130 -3.38 -1.52 2.00
N SER A 131 -2.66 -2.39 1.30
CA SER A 131 -3.25 -3.43 0.46
C SER A 131 -2.87 -4.80 0.99
N LEU A 132 -3.87 -5.62 1.28
CA LEU A 132 -3.69 -7.04 1.55
C LEU A 132 -3.62 -7.78 0.22
N ILE A 133 -2.50 -8.47 0.01
CA ILE A 133 -2.19 -9.17 -1.23
C ILE A 133 -2.15 -10.66 -0.93
N ALA A 134 -2.79 -11.45 -1.79
CA ALA A 134 -2.69 -12.90 -1.76
C ALA A 134 -2.34 -13.45 -3.14
N SER A 135 -1.40 -14.39 -3.19
CA SER A 135 -0.99 -15.07 -4.40
C SER A 135 -0.98 -16.58 -4.18
N LEU A 136 -1.73 -17.28 -5.03
CA LEU A 136 -1.84 -18.73 -5.04
C LEU A 136 -0.92 -19.29 -6.12
N SER A 137 -0.15 -20.31 -5.78
CA SER A 137 0.61 -21.10 -6.74
C SER A 137 0.19 -22.55 -6.65
N SER A 138 0.38 -23.29 -7.75
CA SER A 138 -0.02 -24.69 -7.82
C SER A 138 1.07 -25.57 -8.43
N ARG A 139 1.09 -26.83 -8.01
CA ARG A 139 1.89 -27.89 -8.62
C ARG A 139 1.03 -29.12 -8.83
N LEU A 140 1.07 -29.65 -10.05
CA LEU A 140 0.30 -30.83 -10.44
C LEU A 140 1.22 -32.02 -10.66
N ARG A 141 0.80 -33.17 -10.16
CA ARG A 141 1.38 -34.48 -10.45
C ARG A 141 0.25 -35.41 -10.87
N ASN A 142 0.33 -35.95 -12.07
CA ASN A 142 -0.67 -36.87 -12.60
C ASN A 142 0.03 -38.14 -13.08
N ASP A 143 -0.53 -39.30 -12.77
CA ASP A 143 -0.06 -40.58 -13.28
C ASP A 143 -0.85 -40.96 -14.53
N MET A 144 -0.12 -41.17 -15.63
CA MET A 144 -0.69 -41.66 -16.89
C MET A 144 -0.09 -43.02 -17.23
N ASN A 145 -0.94 -44.06 -17.25
CA ASN A 145 -0.57 -45.42 -17.62
C ASN A 145 -1.55 -45.99 -18.67
N ILE A 146 -1.10 -47.02 -19.39
CA ILE A 146 -1.84 -47.76 -20.41
C ILE A 146 -3.13 -48.39 -19.85
N TYR A 147 -3.12 -48.83 -18.59
CA TYR A 147 -4.23 -49.56 -17.97
C TYR A 147 -5.14 -48.68 -17.09
N LEU A 148 -4.58 -47.67 -16.44
CA LEU A 148 -5.32 -46.70 -15.63
C LEU A 148 -4.62 -45.34 -15.80
N SER A 149 -5.38 -44.30 -16.12
CA SER A 149 -4.86 -42.93 -16.19
C SER A 149 -5.71 -42.04 -15.30
N MET A 150 -5.05 -41.16 -14.53
CA MET A 150 -5.70 -40.23 -13.60
C MET A 150 -5.12 -38.82 -13.78
N ALA A 151 -5.99 -37.81 -13.82
CA ALA A 151 -5.55 -36.43 -13.85
C ALA A 151 -6.51 -35.51 -13.09
N ILE A 152 -5.96 -34.45 -12.49
CA ILE A 152 -6.75 -33.25 -12.19
C ILE A 152 -6.83 -32.43 -13.47
N THR A 153 -8.05 -32.29 -14.01
CA THR A 153 -8.29 -31.75 -15.35
C THR A 153 -8.44 -30.24 -15.35
N ASP A 154 -9.06 -29.71 -14.29
CA ASP A 154 -9.19 -28.28 -14.05
C ASP A 154 -9.39 -27.97 -12.56
N TRP A 155 -9.12 -26.73 -12.21
CA TRP A 155 -9.45 -26.12 -10.94
C TRP A 155 -9.48 -24.59 -11.11
N ALA A 156 -10.19 -23.90 -10.23
CA ALA A 156 -10.22 -22.44 -10.17
C ALA A 156 -10.56 -21.97 -8.76
N VAL A 157 -10.16 -20.73 -8.43
CA VAL A 157 -10.63 -20.04 -7.23
C VAL A 157 -12.05 -19.55 -7.48
N ASP A 158 -13.02 -20.05 -6.72
CA ASP A 158 -14.42 -19.66 -6.81
C ASP A 158 -14.67 -18.30 -6.13
N ARG A 159 -14.01 -18.10 -4.98
CA ARG A 159 -14.09 -16.87 -4.17
C ARG A 159 -12.93 -16.78 -3.17
N TRP A 160 -12.72 -15.59 -2.66
CA TRP A 160 -11.81 -15.29 -1.56
C TRP A 160 -12.58 -14.86 -0.31
N GLY A 161 -12.22 -15.42 0.85
CA GLY A 161 -12.62 -14.92 2.16
C GLY A 161 -11.47 -14.19 2.83
N ILE A 162 -11.74 -13.04 3.43
CA ILE A 162 -10.74 -12.18 4.07
C ILE A 162 -11.22 -11.86 5.49
N ASP A 163 -10.34 -12.02 6.45
CA ASP A 163 -10.47 -11.49 7.80
C ASP A 163 -9.27 -10.56 8.01
N PHE A 164 -9.51 -9.27 8.27
CA PHE A 164 -8.42 -8.30 8.45
C PHE A 164 -7.82 -8.36 9.87
N GLY A 165 -8.38 -9.15 10.78
CA GLY A 165 -7.90 -9.29 12.17
C GLY A 165 -8.30 -8.13 13.09
N ASP A 166 -8.93 -7.08 12.56
CA ASP A 166 -9.47 -5.94 13.31
C ASP A 166 -10.99 -6.00 13.49
N GLY A 167 -11.58 -7.17 13.22
CA GLY A 167 -13.03 -7.41 13.24
C GLY A 167 -13.73 -7.19 11.90
N HIS A 168 -13.05 -6.62 10.89
CA HIS A 168 -13.60 -6.52 9.54
C HIS A 168 -13.36 -7.81 8.75
N VAL A 169 -14.41 -8.26 8.08
CA VAL A 169 -14.37 -9.41 7.18
C VAL A 169 -14.91 -9.02 5.81
N ALA A 170 -14.37 -9.63 4.76
CA ALA A 170 -14.82 -9.41 3.39
C ALA A 170 -14.88 -10.73 2.62
N THR A 171 -15.71 -10.76 1.57
CA THR A 171 -15.76 -11.85 0.61
C THR A 171 -15.69 -11.24 -0.79
N VAL A 172 -14.78 -11.76 -1.61
CA VAL A 172 -14.51 -11.26 -2.97
C VAL A 172 -14.85 -12.38 -3.96
N THR A 173 -15.75 -12.11 -4.90
CA THR A 173 -16.30 -13.11 -5.84
C THR A 173 -16.07 -12.75 -7.32
N ASP A 174 -15.67 -11.52 -7.57
CA ASP A 174 -15.36 -10.92 -8.88
C ASP A 174 -13.91 -11.16 -9.31
N GLN A 175 -12.98 -11.31 -8.36
CA GLN A 175 -11.59 -11.72 -8.63
C GLN A 175 -11.42 -13.24 -8.53
N ARG A 176 -11.66 -13.95 -9.64
CA ARG A 176 -11.62 -15.43 -9.72
C ARG A 176 -10.28 -16.04 -10.20
N GLY A 177 -9.19 -15.30 -9.99
CA GLY A 177 -7.85 -15.73 -10.39
C GLY A 177 -6.99 -16.17 -9.20
N ASP A 178 -5.74 -16.50 -9.49
CA ASP A 178 -4.73 -16.93 -8.52
C ASP A 178 -4.07 -15.76 -7.76
N TYR A 179 -4.65 -14.56 -7.89
CA TYR A 179 -4.14 -13.32 -7.30
C TYR A 179 -5.30 -12.47 -6.78
N LEU A 180 -5.10 -11.86 -5.62
CA LEU A 180 -6.04 -10.96 -4.94
C LEU A 180 -5.26 -9.76 -4.41
N SER A 181 -5.82 -8.56 -4.57
CA SER A 181 -5.30 -7.33 -3.94
C SER A 181 -6.46 -6.47 -3.48
N VAL A 182 -6.61 -6.31 -2.16
CA VAL A 182 -7.72 -5.58 -1.55
C VAL A 182 -7.19 -4.47 -0.64
N PRO A 183 -7.63 -3.21 -0.84
CA PRO A 183 -7.24 -2.12 0.06
C PRO A 183 -7.96 -2.23 1.41
N HIS A 184 -7.26 -1.88 2.49
CA HIS A 184 -7.77 -1.80 3.86
C HIS A 184 -7.05 -0.70 4.63
N THR A 185 -7.71 -0.12 5.63
CA THR A 185 -7.13 0.92 6.50
C THR A 185 -7.35 0.55 7.95
N TYR A 186 -6.27 0.26 8.68
CA TYR A 186 -6.33 -0.01 10.11
C TYR A 186 -6.46 1.30 10.89
N ALA A 187 -7.54 1.48 11.63
CA ALA A 187 -7.82 2.75 12.32
C ALA A 187 -6.86 3.03 13.49
N THR A 188 -6.37 2.00 14.17
CA THR A 188 -5.52 2.14 15.36
C THR A 188 -4.22 1.37 15.22
N ALA A 189 -3.17 1.90 15.84
CA ALA A 189 -1.87 1.24 15.91
C ALA A 189 -1.96 -0.02 16.77
N GLY A 190 -1.31 -1.10 16.34
CA GLY A 190 -1.42 -2.39 17.01
C GLY A 190 -0.78 -3.52 16.22
N SER A 191 -1.08 -4.75 16.61
CA SER A 191 -0.73 -5.96 15.86
C SER A 191 -2.02 -6.67 15.50
N TYR A 192 -2.17 -7.02 14.23
CA TYR A 192 -3.30 -7.76 13.69
C TYR A 192 -2.76 -8.91 12.84
N ASP A 193 -3.52 -10.00 12.74
CA ASP A 193 -3.16 -11.17 11.96
C ASP A 193 -4.18 -11.37 10.83
N PRO A 194 -4.15 -10.52 9.78
CA PRO A 194 -5.05 -10.68 8.64
C PRO A 194 -4.86 -12.05 7.98
N ARG A 195 -5.98 -12.70 7.67
CA ARG A 195 -6.07 -14.03 7.08
C ARG A 195 -6.85 -14.00 5.78
N VAL A 196 -6.31 -14.66 4.76
CA VAL A 196 -6.99 -14.86 3.48
C VAL A 196 -7.24 -16.35 3.28
N THR A 197 -8.42 -16.68 2.76
CA THR A 197 -8.84 -18.04 2.41
C THR A 197 -9.29 -18.10 0.96
N ALA A 198 -8.64 -18.91 0.14
CA ALA A 198 -9.11 -19.26 -1.20
C ALA A 198 -10.05 -20.46 -1.11
N TYR A 199 -11.25 -20.33 -1.70
CA TYR A 199 -12.17 -21.44 -1.89
C TYR A 199 -12.06 -21.91 -3.33
N ILE A 200 -11.66 -23.16 -3.51
CA ILE A 200 -11.27 -23.71 -4.82
C ILE A 200 -12.15 -24.90 -5.14
N SER A 201 -12.61 -24.98 -6.40
CA SER A 201 -13.29 -26.15 -6.94
C SER A 201 -12.63 -26.61 -8.23
N GLY A 202 -12.81 -27.89 -8.56
CA GLY A 202 -12.25 -28.48 -9.76
C GLY A 202 -12.74 -29.89 -10.01
N HIS A 203 -12.17 -30.52 -11.03
CA HIS A 203 -12.49 -31.88 -11.43
C HIS A 203 -11.24 -32.73 -11.53
N ALA A 204 -11.34 -33.96 -11.03
CA ALA A 204 -10.43 -35.04 -11.31
C ALA A 204 -11.12 -36.03 -12.26
N GLN A 205 -10.36 -36.60 -13.19
CA GLN A 205 -10.85 -37.52 -14.20
C GLN A 205 -9.96 -38.75 -14.27
N ALA A 206 -10.58 -39.91 -14.40
CA ALA A 206 -9.92 -41.19 -14.62
C ALA A 206 -10.43 -41.87 -15.89
N ALA A 207 -9.55 -42.52 -16.64
CA ALA A 207 -9.92 -43.53 -17.64
C ALA A 207 -10.02 -44.88 -16.93
N VAL A 208 -11.16 -45.55 -17.10
CA VAL A 208 -11.46 -46.87 -16.52
C VAL A 208 -12.10 -47.77 -17.56
N TYR A 209 -12.17 -49.07 -17.27
CA TYR A 209 -12.81 -50.08 -18.14
C TYR A 209 -14.10 -50.59 -17.50
N ASN A 210 -15.13 -50.83 -18.31
CA ASN A 210 -16.35 -51.50 -17.83
C ASN A 210 -16.16 -53.03 -17.77
N SER A 211 -17.20 -53.76 -17.34
CA SER A 211 -17.19 -55.22 -17.26
C SER A 211 -16.95 -55.93 -18.60
N TYR A 212 -17.08 -55.22 -19.73
CA TYR A 212 -16.86 -55.72 -21.09
C TYR A 212 -15.51 -55.27 -21.67
N GLY A 213 -14.66 -54.60 -20.87
CA GLY A 213 -13.37 -54.08 -21.32
C GLY A 213 -13.46 -52.85 -22.22
N SER A 214 -14.62 -52.18 -22.31
CA SER A 214 -14.73 -50.90 -23.03
C SER A 214 -14.25 -49.74 -22.14
N PRO A 215 -13.38 -48.86 -22.66
CA PRO A 215 -12.92 -47.70 -21.89
C PRO A 215 -14.03 -46.66 -21.74
N TYR A 216 -14.08 -45.99 -20.59
CA TYR A 216 -14.93 -44.83 -20.33
C TYR A 216 -14.28 -43.87 -19.33
N LEU A 217 -14.74 -42.62 -19.31
CA LEU A 217 -14.23 -41.60 -18.39
C LEU A 217 -15.11 -41.49 -17.15
N VAL A 218 -14.50 -41.51 -15.97
CA VAL A 218 -15.14 -41.12 -14.71
C VAL A 218 -14.60 -39.77 -14.32
N THR A 219 -15.50 -38.82 -14.09
CA THR A 219 -15.13 -37.48 -13.59
C THR A 219 -15.74 -37.28 -12.20
N ARG A 220 -14.93 -36.82 -11.26
CA ARG A 220 -15.34 -36.49 -9.89
C ARG A 220 -14.98 -35.05 -9.58
N ARG A 221 -15.92 -34.32 -8.99
CA ARG A 221 -15.69 -32.97 -8.46
C ARG A 221 -14.88 -33.04 -7.17
N PHE A 222 -14.12 -32.00 -6.91
CA PHE A 222 -13.53 -31.74 -5.60
C PHE A 222 -13.68 -30.27 -5.24
N THR A 223 -13.56 -30.00 -3.93
CA THR A 223 -13.50 -28.67 -3.36
C THR A 223 -12.43 -28.66 -2.28
N VAL A 224 -11.59 -27.64 -2.26
CA VAL A 224 -10.53 -27.48 -1.26
C VAL A 224 -10.46 -26.03 -0.82
N GLN A 225 -10.02 -25.83 0.42
CA GLN A 225 -9.77 -24.51 0.98
C GLN A 225 -8.31 -24.42 1.40
N VAL A 226 -7.66 -23.35 0.99
CA VAL A 226 -6.32 -22.99 1.48
C VAL A 226 -6.41 -21.61 2.09
N SER A 227 -5.88 -21.48 3.30
CA SER A 227 -5.80 -20.21 3.99
C SER A 227 -4.39 -19.98 4.49
N ASN A 228 -4.02 -18.71 4.58
CA ASN A 228 -2.78 -18.27 5.17
C ASN A 228 -2.98 -16.89 5.81
N SER A 229 -2.10 -16.52 6.71
CA SER A 229 -2.11 -15.23 7.38
C SER A 229 -0.80 -14.49 7.15
N THR A 230 -0.86 -13.18 7.26
CA THR A 230 0.31 -12.33 7.41
C THR A 230 0.18 -11.52 8.69
N ARG A 231 1.23 -10.81 9.08
CA ARG A 231 1.17 -9.91 10.23
C ARG A 231 1.06 -8.47 9.75
N ALA A 232 0.04 -7.76 10.23
CA ALA A 232 -0.07 -6.31 10.08
C ALA A 232 0.34 -5.63 11.39
N GLN A 233 1.29 -4.69 11.30
CA GLN A 233 1.69 -3.87 12.45
C GLN A 233 1.58 -2.37 12.12
N PRO A 234 0.35 -1.82 12.12
CA PRO A 234 0.17 -0.40 11.87
C PRO A 234 0.89 0.44 12.93
N GLY A 235 1.80 1.30 12.49
CA GLY A 235 2.51 2.24 13.36
C GLY A 235 1.60 3.35 13.87
N ARG A 236 1.96 3.97 14.99
CA ARG A 236 1.28 5.20 15.44
C ARG A 236 1.55 6.32 14.44
N GLN A 237 0.52 7.09 14.13
CA GLN A 237 0.71 8.35 13.44
C GLN A 237 1.40 9.33 14.40
N ALA A 238 2.49 9.95 13.95
CA ALA A 238 3.21 10.91 14.78
C ALA A 238 2.29 12.07 15.16
N LEU A 239 2.29 12.45 16.44
CA LEU A 239 1.55 13.62 16.90
C LEU A 239 2.21 14.87 16.34
N LYS A 240 1.48 15.57 15.47
CA LYS A 240 1.95 16.79 14.83
C LYS A 240 1.50 18.02 15.62
N ALA A 241 2.43 18.91 15.95
CA ALA A 241 2.11 20.19 16.57
C ALA A 241 2.92 21.33 15.94
N TYR A 242 2.31 22.50 15.84
CA TYR A 242 2.91 23.72 15.32
C TYR A 242 3.21 24.67 16.47
N LEU A 243 4.48 25.06 16.61
CA LEU A 243 4.92 25.95 17.67
C LEU A 243 5.19 27.34 17.12
N ALA A 244 4.77 28.35 17.87
CA ALA A 244 4.94 29.76 17.53
C ALA A 244 6.42 30.16 17.46
N PRO A 245 6.78 31.14 16.62
CA PRO A 245 8.10 31.75 16.65
C PRO A 245 8.33 32.49 17.97
N ARG A 246 9.59 32.84 18.24
CA ARG A 246 9.97 33.83 19.25
C ARG A 246 10.50 35.04 18.52
N ILE A 247 9.80 36.15 18.65
CA ILE A 247 10.15 37.41 17.98
C ILE A 247 10.16 38.55 18.99
N THR A 248 10.88 39.61 18.64
CA THR A 248 10.83 40.92 19.29
C THR A 248 10.84 42.00 18.22
N ALA A 249 10.40 43.21 18.58
CA ALA A 249 10.45 44.36 17.70
C ALA A 249 11.88 44.88 17.59
N ALA A 250 12.24 45.27 16.37
CA ALA A 250 13.36 46.16 16.08
C ALA A 250 12.85 47.24 15.12
N VAL A 251 13.52 48.38 15.06
CA VAL A 251 13.07 49.52 14.26
C VAL A 251 14.20 50.12 13.44
N ALA A 252 13.85 50.62 12.25
CA ALA A 252 14.73 51.41 11.40
C ALA A 252 14.26 52.88 11.44
N PRO A 253 15.00 53.79 12.11
CA PRO A 253 14.61 55.19 12.20
C PRO A 253 14.98 55.97 10.92
N VAL A 254 14.11 56.87 10.50
CA VAL A 254 14.28 57.78 9.35
C VAL A 254 13.83 59.18 9.76
N ILE A 255 14.72 60.16 9.60
CA ILE A 255 14.48 61.56 10.01
C ILE A 255 14.23 62.48 8.80
N ASP A 256 14.68 62.09 7.60
CA ASP A 256 14.64 62.93 6.40
C ASP A 256 13.25 63.01 5.73
N GLY A 257 12.24 62.33 6.28
CA GLY A 257 10.88 62.31 5.74
C GLY A 257 10.76 61.64 4.38
N SER A 258 11.77 60.89 3.94
CA SER A 258 11.77 60.17 2.66
C SER A 258 10.67 59.10 2.59
N GLY A 259 10.16 58.64 3.74
CA GLY A 259 9.09 57.64 3.83
C GLY A 259 9.49 56.27 3.29
N LEU A 260 10.78 56.04 3.02
CA LEU A 260 11.31 54.77 2.52
C LEU A 260 11.99 54.01 3.65
N ALA A 261 11.60 52.75 3.85
CA ALA A 261 12.23 51.87 4.82
C ALA A 261 13.70 51.60 4.45
N PRO A 262 14.67 51.79 5.37
CA PRO A 262 16.04 51.36 5.18
C PRO A 262 16.08 49.83 5.01
N ALA A 263 16.66 49.34 3.91
CA ALA A 263 16.46 47.94 3.52
C ALA A 263 17.12 46.89 4.43
N ASN A 264 18.04 47.23 5.34
CA ASN A 264 18.86 46.22 6.04
C ASN A 264 19.36 46.62 7.44
N VAL A 265 18.72 47.57 8.12
CA VAL A 265 19.18 48.03 9.44
C VAL A 265 17.99 48.16 10.37
N ALA A 266 17.99 47.42 11.48
CA ALA A 266 16.99 47.55 12.51
C ALA A 266 17.63 47.41 13.90
N PHE A 267 17.16 48.19 14.86
CA PHE A 267 17.71 48.26 16.20
C PHE A 267 16.61 48.11 17.25
N GLN A 268 16.94 47.52 18.39
CA GLN A 268 16.03 47.46 19.53
C GLN A 268 16.10 48.72 20.41
N GLN A 269 17.15 49.52 20.23
CA GLN A 269 17.37 50.80 20.89
C GLN A 269 17.86 51.81 19.85
N VAL A 270 17.28 53.00 19.84
CA VAL A 270 17.57 54.06 18.85
C VAL A 270 17.64 55.42 19.50
N ASP A 271 18.41 56.32 18.91
CA ASP A 271 18.45 57.72 19.29
C ASP A 271 17.43 58.52 18.46
N ALA A 272 16.64 59.35 19.13
CA ALA A 272 15.75 60.34 18.51
C ALA A 272 16.22 61.76 18.83
N LEU A 273 16.01 62.69 17.89
CA LEU A 273 16.25 64.10 18.14
C LEU A 273 15.04 64.76 18.79
N ARG A 274 15.28 65.47 19.88
CA ARG A 274 14.23 66.25 20.56
C ARG A 274 13.50 67.18 19.58
N GLY A 275 12.18 67.19 19.65
CA GLY A 275 11.31 68.06 18.86
C GLY A 275 11.22 67.69 17.37
N THR A 276 11.79 66.55 16.97
CA THR A 276 11.81 66.11 15.56
C THR A 276 10.87 64.91 15.38
N LEU A 277 9.98 65.00 14.40
CA LEU A 277 9.16 63.85 13.99
C LEU A 277 10.05 62.79 13.34
N THR A 278 10.04 61.58 13.87
CA THR A 278 10.83 60.45 13.38
C THR A 278 9.92 59.34 12.87
N ASP A 279 10.19 58.84 11.68
CA ASP A 279 9.54 57.66 11.11
C ASP A 279 10.32 56.41 11.55
N PHE A 280 9.64 55.45 12.18
CA PHE A 280 10.20 54.17 12.59
C PHE A 280 9.55 53.05 11.78
N PHE A 281 10.33 52.38 10.93
CA PHE A 281 9.87 51.19 10.22
C PHE A 281 10.05 49.96 11.11
N ILE A 282 8.97 49.20 11.30
CA ILE A 282 8.95 48.08 12.23
C ILE A 282 9.46 46.81 11.55
N HIS A 283 10.47 46.20 12.14
CA HIS A 283 11.05 44.93 11.69
C HIS A 283 10.87 43.84 12.77
N PRO A 284 10.45 42.62 12.41
CA PRO A 284 10.47 41.50 13.34
C PRO A 284 11.91 40.99 13.49
N LEU A 285 12.48 41.09 14.68
CA LEU A 285 13.72 40.40 15.01
C LEU A 285 13.36 38.98 15.46
N ILE A 286 13.62 38.01 14.60
CA ILE A 286 13.28 36.59 14.82
C ILE A 286 14.38 35.95 15.68
N LEU A 287 14.11 35.75 16.96
CA LEU A 287 15.01 35.07 17.90
C LEU A 287 15.00 33.56 17.68
N ARG A 288 13.84 33.03 17.26
CA ARG A 288 13.64 31.63 16.85
C ARG A 288 12.44 31.55 15.93
N GLU A 289 12.59 30.87 14.80
CA GLU A 289 11.45 30.56 13.94
C GLU A 289 10.41 29.67 14.63
N GLY A 290 9.18 29.70 14.13
CA GLY A 290 8.20 28.67 14.47
C GLY A 290 8.69 27.33 13.95
N TYR A 291 8.28 26.22 14.55
CA TYR A 291 8.66 24.90 14.04
C TYR A 291 7.57 23.86 14.22
N ILE A 292 7.57 22.87 13.33
CA ILE A 292 6.74 21.68 13.43
C ILE A 292 7.44 20.70 14.37
N THR A 293 6.67 20.05 15.23
CA THR A 293 7.12 18.85 15.94
C THR A 293 6.34 17.62 15.49
N LEU A 294 7.05 16.49 15.41
CA LEU A 294 6.51 15.15 15.25
C LEU A 294 6.89 14.36 16.50
N ASP A 295 5.90 13.93 17.28
CA ASP A 295 6.10 13.29 18.59
C ASP A 295 7.01 14.11 19.52
N GLY A 296 6.83 15.43 19.50
CA GLY A 296 7.61 16.38 20.32
C GLY A 296 9.03 16.67 19.82
N ARG A 297 9.50 16.03 18.74
CA ARG A 297 10.81 16.31 18.12
C ARG A 297 10.66 17.28 16.96
N ALA A 298 11.59 18.23 16.84
CA ALA A 298 11.58 19.20 15.75
C ALA A 298 11.70 18.49 14.38
N ALA A 299 10.78 18.80 13.46
CA ALA A 299 10.68 18.18 12.14
C ALA A 299 10.81 19.19 10.99
N GLY A 300 10.89 20.48 11.30
CA GLY A 300 11.13 21.53 10.31
C GLY A 300 10.79 22.92 10.87
N SER A 301 11.54 23.93 10.43
CA SER A 301 11.31 25.33 10.81
C SER A 301 10.41 26.01 9.80
N GLY A 302 9.48 26.82 10.28
CA GLY A 302 8.70 27.72 9.46
C GLY A 302 9.49 28.98 9.07
N HIS A 303 8.88 29.77 8.21
CA HIS A 303 9.35 31.09 7.83
C HIS A 303 8.35 32.13 8.31
N THR A 304 8.82 33.08 9.13
CA THR A 304 7.96 34.10 9.75
C THR A 304 8.12 35.45 9.06
N ILE A 305 7.00 36.12 8.79
CA ILE A 305 6.95 37.48 8.25
C ILE A 305 6.06 38.38 9.11
N LEU A 306 6.39 39.66 9.20
CA LEU A 306 5.50 40.68 9.77
C LEU A 306 4.39 40.99 8.77
N THR A 307 3.14 40.96 9.23
CA THR A 307 1.98 41.33 8.40
C THR A 307 1.40 42.67 8.81
N ALA A 308 1.40 42.97 10.11
CA ALA A 308 0.88 44.22 10.66
C ALA A 308 1.50 44.52 12.02
N TRP A 309 1.36 45.77 12.47
CA TRP A 309 1.75 46.19 13.80
C TRP A 309 0.75 47.19 14.38
N ARG A 310 0.76 47.38 15.69
CA ARG A 310 -0.09 48.33 16.39
C ARG A 310 0.67 49.00 17.52
N TYR A 311 0.76 50.32 17.48
CA TYR A 311 1.31 51.11 18.58
C TYR A 311 0.33 51.10 19.76
N THR A 312 0.82 50.87 20.97
CA THR A 312 -0.01 50.79 22.19
C THR A 312 0.41 51.75 23.29
N GLY A 313 1.37 52.63 23.00
CA GLY A 313 1.86 53.62 23.95
C GLY A 313 0.99 54.88 23.98
N PRO A 314 1.41 55.89 24.77
CA PRO A 314 0.72 57.16 24.87
C PRO A 314 0.80 57.95 23.55
N PRO A 315 -0.05 58.97 23.35
CA PRO A 315 0.07 59.89 22.22
C PRO A 315 1.48 60.50 22.13
N SER A 316 1.97 60.63 20.90
CA SER A 316 3.20 61.37 20.56
C SER A 316 3.02 62.87 20.82
N ASP A 317 4.13 63.59 21.05
CA ASP A 317 4.11 65.06 21.18
C ASP A 317 3.92 65.79 19.83
N ALA A 318 3.95 65.08 18.71
CA ALA A 318 3.67 65.63 17.38
C ALA A 318 2.16 65.96 17.20
N PRO A 319 1.81 66.88 16.28
CA PRO A 319 0.42 67.16 15.96
C PRO A 319 -0.36 65.87 15.59
N PRO A 320 -1.61 65.71 16.06
CA PRO A 320 -2.38 64.48 15.81
C PRO A 320 -2.61 64.15 14.33
N SER A 321 -2.50 65.13 13.44
CA SER A 321 -2.64 64.94 11.99
C SER A 321 -1.45 64.23 11.33
N VAL A 322 -0.30 64.15 12.01
CA VAL A 322 0.93 63.56 11.46
C VAL A 322 1.51 62.44 12.33
N ALA A 323 1.15 62.37 13.61
CA ALA A 323 1.57 61.31 14.52
C ALA A 323 0.83 59.99 14.28
N THR A 324 1.49 58.87 14.60
CA THR A 324 0.82 57.56 14.65
C THR A 324 -0.23 57.54 15.76
N VAL A 325 -1.45 57.15 15.39
CA VAL A 325 -2.57 57.04 16.32
C VAL A 325 -2.48 55.74 17.10
N ALA A 326 -2.29 55.84 18.42
CA ALA A 326 -2.26 54.68 19.31
C ALA A 326 -3.54 53.84 19.19
N GLY A 327 -3.39 52.52 19.27
CA GLY A 327 -4.48 51.54 19.16
C GLY A 327 -4.89 51.20 17.73
N THR A 328 -4.42 51.92 16.72
CA THR A 328 -4.72 51.64 15.30
C THR A 328 -3.82 50.53 14.75
N LEU A 329 -4.39 49.69 13.89
CA LEU A 329 -3.64 48.65 13.17
C LEU A 329 -3.02 49.25 11.91
N HIS A 330 -1.73 49.00 11.73
CA HIS A 330 -0.92 49.47 10.60
C HIS A 330 -0.35 48.28 9.83
N GLN A 331 -0.18 48.43 8.51
CA GLN A 331 0.45 47.41 7.67
C GLN A 331 1.94 47.30 7.99
N ALA A 332 2.57 46.16 7.70
CA ALA A 332 3.98 45.91 8.01
C ALA A 332 4.94 47.00 7.52
N ASN A 333 4.65 47.61 6.35
CA ASN A 333 5.51 48.62 5.74
C ASN A 333 5.13 50.06 6.09
N ASP A 334 4.05 50.27 6.86
CA ASP A 334 3.66 51.61 7.30
C ASP A 334 4.68 52.13 8.33
N PRO A 335 5.11 53.41 8.26
CA PRO A 335 5.97 53.99 9.28
C PRO A 335 5.19 54.29 10.56
N MET A 336 5.83 54.08 11.71
CA MET A 336 5.38 54.60 13.00
C MET A 336 6.00 55.99 13.22
N ARG A 337 5.16 57.02 13.36
CA ARG A 337 5.57 58.42 13.45
C ARG A 337 5.46 58.94 14.87
N LEU A 338 6.59 59.18 15.52
CA LEU A 338 6.65 59.64 16.91
C LEU A 338 7.60 60.85 17.05
N GLN A 339 7.33 61.69 18.05
CA GLN A 339 8.10 62.86 18.42
C GLN A 339 8.09 63.01 19.95
N TRP A 340 9.22 63.43 20.50
CA TRP A 340 9.38 63.74 21.91
C TRP A 340 9.90 65.17 22.09
N ASN A 341 9.17 66.00 22.82
CA ASN A 341 9.54 67.38 23.15
C ASN A 341 10.23 67.49 24.52
N GLN A 342 10.16 66.45 25.33
CA GLN A 342 10.87 66.34 26.60
C GLN A 342 12.17 65.55 26.42
N PRO A 343 13.26 65.92 27.12
CA PRO A 343 14.46 65.09 27.18
C PRO A 343 14.21 63.84 28.03
N ASP A 344 15.12 62.87 27.95
CA ASP A 344 15.08 61.66 28.79
C ASP A 344 14.84 62.00 30.27
N ALA A 345 13.90 61.27 30.88
CA ALA A 345 13.64 61.42 32.30
C ALA A 345 14.88 60.94 33.08
N LEU A 346 15.36 61.75 34.03
CA LEU A 346 16.45 61.35 34.90
C LEU A 346 15.94 60.41 36.00
N ALA A 347 16.50 59.22 36.08
CA ALA A 347 16.29 58.29 37.18
C ALA A 347 17.64 58.02 37.85
N GLY A 348 17.83 58.49 39.09
CA GLY A 348 19.08 58.27 39.83
C GLY A 348 20.33 58.94 39.24
N GLY A 349 20.17 59.97 38.39
CA GLY A 349 21.28 60.68 37.74
C GLY A 349 21.68 60.13 36.36
N THR A 350 21.06 59.03 35.93
CA THR A 350 21.20 58.48 34.56
C THR A 350 19.93 58.76 33.75
N GLY A 351 20.09 59.03 32.45
CA GLY A 351 18.96 59.13 31.52
C GLY A 351 18.22 57.80 31.45
N ARG A 352 16.88 57.86 31.37
CA ARG A 352 16.00 56.71 31.18
C ARG A 352 15.37 56.79 29.80
N ASP A 353 15.62 55.78 28.99
CA ASP A 353 15.00 55.61 27.67
C ASP A 353 13.48 55.56 27.76
N TYR A 354 12.85 56.04 26.70
CA TYR A 354 11.42 55.87 26.45
C TYR A 354 11.16 54.47 25.90
N ASP A 355 10.37 53.69 26.62
CA ASP A 355 9.86 52.42 26.12
C ASP A 355 8.67 52.68 25.19
N VAL A 356 8.77 52.22 23.95
CA VAL A 356 7.71 52.33 22.94
C VAL A 356 7.02 50.98 22.79
N PRO A 357 5.84 50.76 23.41
CA PRO A 357 5.17 49.47 23.36
C PRO A 357 4.34 49.30 22.09
N LEU A 358 4.45 48.13 21.48
CA LEU A 358 3.71 47.74 20.29
C LEU A 358 3.26 46.28 20.34
N ILE A 359 2.29 45.96 19.50
CA ILE A 359 1.85 44.61 19.20
C ILE A 359 2.26 44.29 17.77
N LEU A 360 2.98 43.18 17.59
CA LEU A 360 3.37 42.61 16.29
C LEU A 360 2.37 41.53 15.89
N TYR A 361 1.94 41.57 14.63
CA TYR A 361 1.16 40.50 14.00
C TYR A 361 2.03 39.84 12.95
N VAL A 362 2.29 38.56 13.13
CA VAL A 362 3.15 37.80 12.23
C VAL A 362 2.45 36.59 11.69
N ARG A 363 2.88 36.20 10.50
CA ARG A 363 2.46 34.97 9.84
C ARG A 363 3.64 34.05 9.73
N THR A 364 3.47 32.80 10.13
CA THR A 364 4.47 31.74 9.95
C THR A 364 3.95 30.72 8.95
N THR A 365 4.71 30.49 7.89
CA THR A 365 4.46 29.41 6.92
C THR A 365 5.39 28.24 7.23
N TYR A 366 4.84 27.08 7.54
CA TYR A 366 5.58 25.87 7.88
C TYR A 366 5.95 25.04 6.63
N PRO A 367 6.96 24.15 6.70
CA PRO A 367 7.46 23.40 5.52
C PRO A 367 6.44 22.51 4.81
N ASP A 368 5.36 22.16 5.48
CA ASP A 368 4.24 21.36 4.95
C ASP A 368 3.13 22.22 4.31
N GLY A 369 3.33 23.53 4.23
CA GLY A 369 2.36 24.48 3.71
C GLY A 369 1.32 24.97 4.72
N HIS A 370 1.36 24.50 5.97
CA HIS A 370 0.48 25.05 7.02
C HIS A 370 0.85 26.52 7.30
N VAL A 371 -0.17 27.36 7.49
CA VAL A 371 0.01 28.79 7.79
C VAL A 371 -0.70 29.08 9.11
N ALA A 372 0.01 29.72 10.03
CA ALA A 372 -0.53 30.19 11.30
C ALA A 372 -0.18 31.66 11.54
N ASP A 373 -1.16 32.40 12.07
CA ASP A 373 -1.00 33.80 12.45
C ASP A 373 -0.82 33.91 13.98
N PHE A 374 0.13 34.73 14.41
CA PHE A 374 0.49 34.92 15.81
C PHE A 374 0.55 36.41 16.18
N THR A 375 0.41 36.70 17.47
CA THR A 375 0.44 38.08 18.01
C THR A 375 1.40 38.16 19.18
N PHE A 376 2.26 39.18 19.18
CA PHE A 376 3.30 39.37 20.19
C PHE A 376 3.29 40.79 20.73
N SER A 377 3.25 40.95 22.05
CA SER A 377 3.57 42.23 22.69
C SER A 377 5.08 42.42 22.73
N SER A 378 5.56 43.60 22.33
CA SER A 378 6.97 43.93 22.29
C SER A 378 7.20 45.41 22.59
N THR A 379 8.44 45.76 22.90
CA THR A 379 8.90 47.14 23.02
C THR A 379 10.17 47.34 22.21
N PHE A 380 10.45 48.59 21.84
CA PHE A 380 11.80 49.07 21.53
C PHE A 380 12.06 50.33 22.37
N SER A 381 13.33 50.65 22.61
CA SER A 381 13.74 51.75 23.48
C SER A 381 14.21 52.95 22.65
N VAL A 382 13.88 54.15 23.09
CA VAL A 382 14.29 55.40 22.44
C VAL A 382 14.99 56.31 23.43
N THR A 383 16.19 56.74 23.08
CA THR A 383 16.96 57.76 23.81
C THR A 383 16.77 59.12 23.12
N VAL A 384 16.40 60.17 23.84
CA VAL A 384 16.13 61.49 23.25
C VAL A 384 17.31 62.43 23.48
N ASN A 385 18.11 62.62 22.43
CA ASN A 385 19.30 63.46 22.47
C ASN A 385 18.99 64.93 22.14
N PHE A 386 19.79 65.84 22.73
CA PHE A 386 19.83 67.24 22.32
C PHE A 386 20.53 67.35 20.96
N ALA A 387 19.87 67.93 19.96
CA ALA A 387 20.62 68.59 18.90
C ALA A 387 21.38 69.74 19.56
N ALA A 388 22.72 69.71 19.52
CA ALA A 388 23.55 70.70 20.18
C ALA A 388 23.08 72.13 19.84
N GLN A 389 22.75 72.93 20.86
CA GLN A 389 22.69 74.38 20.70
C GLN A 389 24.12 74.85 20.41
N ASN A 390 24.33 75.46 19.24
CA ASN A 390 25.48 76.33 19.01
C ASN A 390 25.52 77.37 20.15
N GLY A 391 26.62 77.35 20.93
CA GLY A 391 27.03 78.46 21.79
C GLY A 391 27.87 79.44 20.99
#